data_AF-A0A1E7N8I7-F1
#
_entry.id   AF-A0A1E7N8I7-F1
#
_cell.length_a   1.000
_cell.length_b   1.000
_cell.length_c   1.000
_cell.angle_alpha   90.00
_cell.angle_beta   90.00
_cell.angle_gamma   90.00
#
_symmetry.space_group_name_H-M   'P 1'
#
loop_
_entity.id
_entity.type
_entity.pdbx_description
1 polymer ?
#
loop_
_entity_poly.entity_id
_entity_poly.type
_entity_poly.pdbx_seq_one_letter_code
_entity_poly.pdbx_strand_id
1 'polypeptide(L)'
;MLAVAAGVFGAAALAPVALSVPARAQGTCTVSGPTTTCTFAFTGAEQTFTVPNGVSQVDVTAIGAAGGLSGVNTTPGGRGAQVSGTLTGLSGGQTLYVEVGGVPTLPSSCYPFSPCVGGFNGGGSSHFGGGGGGASDVRTQPRTTPLTTTDSRLIVAAGGGGAGEVFSPSCTGGSQGGDAGQPGANGMCTGGGGGGAGTATQGGPGGVSPGNTNGSPGTLGTGGDGGAGTGGAGGGGYYGGGGGGSLNANVSPFGSAGGGGGGSSLVPAGGTGPAVTGAAAGITISYPTPGKPVTTRLIAIPQQVRLGRPVVLDDLVCPAGAGATTPPTGTVTFTDTTAGVTLGTARLVLNLGNCAAAGRVVFFRTTGPHVITAVYSGDSVYQGNGGSPENITVTVNP
;
A
#
# COMPACT_ATOMS: atom_id res chain seq x y z
N MET A 1 -70.09 -16.81 1.07
CA MET A 1 -69.05 -16.35 0.13
C MET A 1 -68.53 -15.02 0.65
N LEU A 2 -67.25 -14.73 0.89
CA LEU A 2 -66.01 -15.47 0.97
C LEU A 2 -65.08 -14.49 1.73
N ALA A 3 -64.48 -14.90 2.85
CA ALA A 3 -63.56 -14.05 3.61
C ALA A 3 -62.18 -14.03 2.91
N VAL A 4 -61.60 -12.84 2.70
CA VAL A 4 -60.25 -12.67 2.14
C VAL A 4 -59.28 -12.43 3.30
N ALA A 5 -58.35 -13.38 3.47
CA ALA A 5 -57.30 -13.33 4.49
C ALA A 5 -56.07 -12.55 3.98
N ALA A 6 -55.52 -11.69 4.83
CA ALA A 6 -54.28 -10.96 4.60
C ALA A 6 -53.06 -11.87 4.85
N GLY A 7 -52.26 -12.10 3.81
CA GLY A 7 -50.98 -12.81 3.91
C GLY A 7 -49.83 -11.83 4.16
N VAL A 8 -49.17 -11.95 5.30
CA VAL A 8 -47.91 -11.27 5.63
C VAL A 8 -46.77 -12.01 4.92
N PHE A 9 -46.11 -11.36 3.97
CA PHE A 9 -44.88 -11.87 3.36
C PHE A 9 -43.68 -11.48 4.24
N GLY A 10 -43.11 -12.47 4.94
CA GLY A 10 -41.84 -12.31 5.65
C GLY A 10 -40.68 -12.19 4.68
N ALA A 11 -39.98 -11.06 4.69
CA ALA A 11 -38.75 -10.87 3.96
C ALA A 11 -37.64 -11.75 4.59
N ALA A 12 -37.19 -12.78 3.86
CA ALA A 12 -36.00 -13.52 4.22
C ALA A 12 -34.78 -12.61 4.00
N ALA A 13 -34.12 -12.20 5.08
CA ALA A 13 -32.86 -11.49 5.02
C ALA A 13 -31.78 -12.43 4.45
N LEU A 14 -31.41 -12.21 3.20
CA LEU A 14 -30.23 -12.81 2.58
C LEU A 14 -28.98 -12.25 3.29
N ALA A 15 -28.34 -13.06 4.13
CA ALA A 15 -27.03 -12.74 4.68
C ALA A 15 -26.00 -12.71 3.54
N PRO A 16 -25.18 -11.66 3.41
CA PRO A 16 -24.14 -11.62 2.38
C PRO A 16 -23.09 -12.70 2.67
N VAL A 17 -22.95 -13.66 1.75
CA VAL A 17 -21.86 -14.64 1.76
C VAL A 17 -20.56 -13.88 1.47
N ALA A 18 -19.73 -13.66 2.49
CA ALA A 18 -18.40 -13.09 2.33
C ALA A 18 -17.46 -14.11 1.69
N LEU A 19 -17.40 -14.12 0.35
CA LEU A 19 -16.38 -14.85 -0.38
C LEU A 19 -15.00 -14.26 -0.06
N SER A 20 -14.05 -15.09 0.39
CA SER A 20 -12.65 -14.68 0.50
C SER A 20 -12.08 -14.55 -0.91
N VAL A 21 -12.15 -13.35 -1.46
CA VAL A 21 -11.46 -13.03 -2.71
C VAL A 21 -9.96 -13.04 -2.39
N PRO A 22 -9.12 -13.78 -3.12
CA PRO A 22 -7.67 -13.63 -2.97
C PRO A 22 -7.31 -12.17 -3.16
N ALA A 23 -6.29 -11.69 -2.44
CA ALA A 23 -5.83 -10.31 -2.55
C ALA A 23 -5.68 -9.92 -4.02
N ARG A 24 -6.46 -8.93 -4.47
CA ARG A 24 -6.35 -8.40 -5.83
C ARG A 24 -5.26 -7.34 -5.79
N ALA A 25 -4.04 -7.75 -6.09
CA ALA A 25 -2.95 -6.84 -6.36
C ALA A 25 -2.69 -6.83 -7.87
N GLN A 26 -2.50 -5.65 -8.44
CA GLN A 26 -1.98 -5.55 -9.82
C GLN A 26 -0.48 -5.84 -9.90
N GLY A 27 0.23 -5.75 -8.78
CA GLY A 27 1.62 -6.19 -8.65
C GLY A 27 1.76 -7.71 -8.63
N THR A 28 3.00 -8.19 -8.69
CA THR A 28 3.31 -9.63 -8.62
C THR A 28 3.41 -10.07 -7.16
N CYS A 29 2.58 -11.04 -6.75
CA CYS A 29 2.59 -11.57 -5.39
C CYS A 29 3.17 -12.98 -5.30
N THR A 30 3.97 -13.22 -4.26
CA THR A 30 4.52 -14.53 -3.91
C THR A 30 4.24 -14.85 -2.46
N VAL A 31 4.00 -16.13 -2.16
CA VAL A 31 3.80 -16.62 -0.78
C VAL A 31 5.04 -17.38 -0.35
N SER A 32 5.59 -17.05 0.82
CA SER A 32 6.70 -17.75 1.45
C SER A 32 6.38 -17.96 2.93
N GLY A 33 6.12 -19.21 3.31
CA GLY A 33 5.67 -19.54 4.67
C GLY A 33 4.38 -18.80 5.03
N PRO A 34 4.32 -18.13 6.21
CA PRO A 34 3.13 -17.41 6.66
C PRO A 34 2.99 -16.00 6.05
N THR A 35 3.85 -15.61 5.12
CA THR A 35 3.89 -14.24 4.58
C THR A 35 3.59 -14.23 3.09
N THR A 36 2.73 -13.31 2.68
CA THR A 36 2.55 -12.95 1.27
C THR A 36 3.23 -11.62 1.03
N THR A 37 4.01 -11.53 -0.05
CA THR A 37 4.69 -10.31 -0.49
C THR A 37 4.28 -9.98 -1.91
N CYS A 38 3.80 -8.77 -2.12
CA CYS A 38 3.43 -8.21 -3.42
C CYS A 38 4.39 -7.08 -3.80
N THR A 39 4.97 -7.18 -4.99
CA THR A 39 5.90 -6.17 -5.53
C THR A 39 5.26 -5.44 -6.70
N PHE A 40 5.40 -4.11 -6.68
CA PHE A 40 4.88 -3.19 -7.67
C PHE A 40 6.06 -2.45 -8.31
N ALA A 41 6.22 -2.67 -9.61
CA ALA A 41 7.19 -1.95 -10.43
C ALA A 41 6.52 -0.75 -11.11
N PHE A 42 7.33 0.15 -11.68
CA PHE A 42 6.82 1.29 -12.44
C PHE A 42 6.08 0.83 -13.71
N THR A 43 4.83 1.27 -13.89
CA THR A 43 3.99 0.97 -15.06
C THR A 43 3.62 2.21 -15.88
N GLY A 44 3.95 3.41 -15.40
CA GLY A 44 3.46 4.68 -15.97
C GLY A 44 2.04 5.06 -15.59
N ALA A 45 1.36 4.27 -14.75
CA ALA A 45 -0.01 4.52 -14.31
C ALA A 45 -0.25 4.07 -12.86
N GLU A 46 -1.37 4.53 -12.28
CA GLU A 46 -1.84 4.11 -10.96
C GLU A 46 -2.03 2.59 -10.90
N GLN A 47 -1.59 1.98 -9.81
CA GLN A 47 -1.83 0.58 -9.48
C GLN A 47 -2.67 0.48 -8.20
N THR A 48 -3.18 -0.71 -7.93
CA THR A 48 -4.06 -0.96 -6.78
C THR A 48 -3.68 -2.24 -6.04
N PHE A 49 -3.90 -2.18 -4.73
CA PHE A 49 -3.79 -3.28 -3.80
C PHE A 49 -5.07 -3.37 -2.96
N THR A 50 -5.82 -4.46 -3.09
CA THR A 50 -6.93 -4.74 -2.18
C THR A 50 -6.42 -5.50 -0.96
N VAL A 51 -6.62 -4.92 0.23
CA VAL A 51 -6.28 -5.53 1.51
C VAL A 51 -7.03 -6.86 1.65
N PRO A 52 -6.34 -7.99 1.86
CA PRO A 52 -7.02 -9.27 2.00
C PRO A 52 -7.95 -9.29 3.21
N ASN A 53 -9.03 -10.07 3.14
CA ASN A 53 -9.89 -10.31 4.30
C ASN A 53 -9.07 -10.92 5.45
N GLY A 54 -9.33 -10.45 6.68
CA GLY A 54 -8.57 -10.86 7.87
C GLY A 54 -7.23 -10.15 8.07
N VAL A 55 -6.82 -9.27 7.15
CA VAL A 55 -5.63 -8.42 7.29
C VAL A 55 -6.04 -7.01 7.72
N SER A 56 -5.45 -6.52 8.81
CA SER A 56 -5.67 -5.16 9.35
C SER A 56 -4.41 -4.29 9.33
N GLN A 57 -3.28 -4.87 8.95
CA GLN A 57 -2.01 -4.17 8.81
C GLN A 57 -1.15 -4.80 7.71
N VAL A 58 -0.32 -3.98 7.06
CA VAL A 58 0.66 -4.43 6.07
C VAL A 58 1.98 -3.72 6.28
N ASP A 59 3.09 -4.39 6.02
CA ASP A 59 4.43 -3.81 6.00
C ASP A 59 4.73 -3.31 4.59
N VAL A 60 5.16 -2.05 4.48
CA VAL A 60 5.45 -1.42 3.19
C VAL A 60 6.88 -0.93 3.15
N THR A 61 7.56 -1.21 2.04
CA THR A 61 8.81 -0.55 1.64
C THR A 61 8.57 0.16 0.32
N ALA A 62 8.84 1.46 0.27
CA ALA A 62 8.72 2.29 -0.92
C ALA A 62 10.09 2.88 -1.30
N ILE A 63 10.37 2.95 -2.60
CA ILE A 63 11.59 3.55 -3.16
C ILE A 63 11.18 4.57 -4.22
N GLY A 64 11.58 5.84 -4.05
CA GLY A 64 11.38 6.90 -5.03
C GLY A 64 12.44 6.88 -6.15
N ALA A 65 12.13 7.50 -7.28
CA ALA A 65 13.00 7.48 -8.45
C ALA A 65 14.13 8.52 -8.37
N ALA A 66 15.26 8.22 -9.02
CA ALA A 66 16.33 9.18 -9.21
C ALA A 66 15.92 10.31 -10.19
N GLY A 67 16.51 11.48 -10.01
CA GLY A 67 16.46 12.58 -10.96
C GLY A 67 17.33 12.32 -12.19
N GLY A 68 17.03 13.04 -13.26
CA GLY A 68 17.72 12.96 -14.54
C GLY A 68 19.07 13.66 -14.51
N LEU A 69 19.99 13.12 -15.30
CA LEU A 69 21.26 13.78 -15.62
C LEU A 69 21.06 14.95 -16.60
N SER A 70 22.05 15.82 -16.68
CA SER A 70 22.09 16.86 -17.73
C SER A 70 22.62 16.28 -19.04
N GLY A 71 21.89 16.51 -20.13
CA GLY A 71 22.11 15.85 -21.43
C GLY A 71 23.45 16.17 -22.11
N VAL A 72 24.10 17.29 -21.76
CA VAL A 72 25.33 17.75 -22.44
C VAL A 72 26.64 17.31 -21.76
N ASN A 73 26.60 16.90 -20.49
CA ASN A 73 27.83 16.82 -19.68
C ASN A 73 27.83 15.68 -18.63
N THR A 74 26.84 14.78 -18.65
CA THR A 74 26.73 13.63 -17.74
C THR A 74 26.65 13.97 -16.24
N THR A 75 26.38 15.23 -15.89
CA THR A 75 26.21 15.65 -14.49
C THR A 75 25.06 14.86 -13.87
N PRO A 76 25.27 14.15 -12.75
CA PRO A 76 24.26 13.27 -12.19
C PRO A 76 23.11 14.05 -11.54
N GLY A 77 21.89 13.54 -11.74
CA GLY A 77 20.77 13.88 -10.88
C GLY A 77 20.93 13.26 -9.48
N GLY A 78 20.08 13.69 -8.56
CA GLY A 78 20.00 13.15 -7.21
C GLY A 78 19.33 11.79 -7.16
N ARG A 79 19.71 10.99 -6.18
CA ARG A 79 19.11 9.68 -5.89
C ARG A 79 17.78 9.83 -5.15
N GLY A 80 16.92 8.82 -5.28
CA GLY A 80 15.66 8.74 -4.53
C GLY A 80 15.87 8.30 -3.07
N ALA A 81 14.79 8.30 -2.30
CA ALA A 81 14.75 7.76 -0.94
C ALA A 81 14.12 6.36 -0.91
N GLN A 82 14.52 5.56 0.07
CA GLN A 82 13.81 4.40 0.56
C GLN A 82 13.16 4.74 1.91
N VAL A 83 11.89 4.36 2.07
CA VAL A 83 11.13 4.47 3.32
C VAL A 83 10.47 3.13 3.59
N SER A 84 10.44 2.70 4.85
CA SER A 84 9.66 1.52 5.24
C SER A 84 8.82 1.77 6.49
N GLY A 85 7.71 1.07 6.64
CA GLY A 85 6.89 1.13 7.84
C GLY A 85 5.65 0.25 7.74
N THR A 86 5.02 0.02 8.90
CA THR A 86 3.76 -0.74 8.99
C THR A 86 2.57 0.21 8.87
N LEU A 87 1.69 -0.06 7.92
CA LEU A 87 0.41 0.63 7.78
C LEU A 87 -0.65 -0.14 8.58
N THR A 88 -1.27 0.51 9.56
CA THR A 88 -2.24 -0.09 10.48
C THR A 88 -3.65 0.50 10.28
N GLY A 89 -4.66 -0.08 10.93
CA GLY A 89 -6.04 0.40 10.84
C GLY A 89 -6.70 0.09 9.50
N LEU A 90 -6.17 -0.87 8.75
CA LEU A 90 -6.73 -1.29 7.47
C LEU A 90 -7.91 -2.24 7.69
N SER A 91 -8.80 -2.27 6.70
CA SER A 91 -9.95 -3.19 6.68
C SER A 91 -9.82 -4.18 5.53
N GLY A 92 -10.17 -5.44 5.77
CA GLY A 92 -10.30 -6.43 4.70
C GLY A 92 -11.25 -5.94 3.59
N GLY A 93 -10.82 -6.05 2.34
CA GLY A 93 -11.54 -5.53 1.17
C GLY A 93 -11.29 -4.05 0.86
N GLN A 94 -10.59 -3.31 1.74
CA GLN A 94 -10.18 -1.93 1.46
C GLN A 94 -9.23 -1.88 0.25
N THR A 95 -9.42 -0.91 -0.63
CA THR A 95 -8.48 -0.64 -1.73
C THR A 95 -7.48 0.42 -1.31
N LEU A 96 -6.20 0.11 -1.44
CA LEU A 96 -5.09 1.05 -1.41
C LEU A 96 -4.63 1.31 -2.85
N TYR A 97 -4.28 2.55 -3.13
CA TYR A 97 -3.74 2.98 -4.42
C TYR A 97 -2.23 3.09 -4.28
N VAL A 98 -1.53 2.59 -5.30
CA VAL A 98 -0.09 2.39 -5.32
C VAL A 98 0.46 3.17 -6.50
N GLU A 99 1.22 4.23 -6.19
CA GLU A 99 1.89 5.05 -7.18
C GLU A 99 3.38 4.77 -7.11
N VAL A 100 3.93 4.18 -8.16
CA VAL A 100 5.38 3.95 -8.25
C VAL A 100 6.00 5.09 -9.04
N GLY A 101 6.98 5.76 -8.45
CA GLY A 101 7.68 6.87 -9.07
C GLY A 101 8.38 6.47 -10.36
N GLY A 102 8.30 7.33 -11.37
CA GLY A 102 9.06 7.17 -12.61
C GLY A 102 10.35 7.96 -12.58
N VAL A 103 11.38 7.48 -13.28
CA VAL A 103 12.48 8.36 -13.70
C VAL A 103 11.98 9.30 -14.80
N PRO A 104 12.66 10.44 -15.07
CA PRO A 104 12.36 11.27 -16.23
C PRO A 104 12.34 10.46 -17.53
N THR A 105 11.40 10.75 -18.44
CA THR A 105 11.06 9.87 -19.58
C THR A 105 12.14 9.73 -20.66
N LEU A 106 13.24 10.48 -20.57
CA LEU A 106 14.38 10.45 -21.52
C LEU A 106 15.73 10.55 -20.79
N PRO A 107 16.20 9.49 -20.11
CA PRO A 107 17.42 9.57 -19.29
C PRO A 107 18.72 9.79 -20.09
N SER A 108 18.69 9.67 -21.43
CA SER A 108 19.89 9.74 -22.28
C SER A 108 19.89 10.80 -23.39
N SER A 109 18.80 11.55 -23.63
CA SER A 109 18.76 12.54 -24.73
C SER A 109 17.72 13.67 -24.58
N CYS A 110 17.64 14.31 -23.41
CA CYS A 110 16.87 15.56 -23.25
C CYS A 110 17.41 16.74 -24.08
N TYR A 111 18.58 16.58 -24.70
CA TYR A 111 19.20 17.58 -25.56
C TYR A 111 19.59 16.95 -26.91
N PRO A 112 19.48 17.66 -28.05
CA PRO A 112 18.81 18.96 -28.29
C PRO A 112 17.35 18.85 -28.77
N PHE A 113 16.76 17.64 -28.80
CA PHE A 113 15.54 17.38 -29.59
C PHE A 113 14.23 17.26 -28.80
N SER A 114 14.25 17.08 -27.46
CA SER A 114 13.00 16.90 -26.68
C SER A 114 13.14 17.33 -25.21
N PRO A 115 12.14 18.01 -24.62
CA PRO A 115 12.15 18.38 -23.21
C PRO A 115 12.29 17.16 -22.27
N CYS A 116 12.99 17.39 -21.17
CA CYS A 116 13.18 16.48 -20.05
C CYS A 116 11.94 16.51 -19.15
N VAL A 117 10.92 15.73 -19.50
CA VAL A 117 9.69 15.63 -18.69
C VAL A 117 10.00 14.95 -17.37
N GLY A 118 9.55 15.56 -16.28
CA GLY A 118 9.72 15.05 -14.94
C GLY A 118 9.17 13.63 -14.75
N GLY A 119 9.78 12.93 -13.81
CA GLY A 119 9.40 11.58 -13.43
C GLY A 119 7.94 11.49 -12.98
N PHE A 120 7.29 10.38 -13.36
CA PHE A 120 5.91 10.11 -12.96
C PHE A 120 5.71 10.22 -11.45
N ASN A 121 4.55 10.72 -11.02
CA ASN A 121 4.22 11.00 -9.63
C ASN A 121 5.07 12.13 -9.00
N GLY A 122 5.20 13.22 -9.75
CA GLY A 122 5.49 14.54 -9.19
C GLY A 122 6.89 15.09 -9.44
N GLY A 123 7.70 14.51 -10.34
CA GLY A 123 8.95 15.15 -10.75
C GLY A 123 8.68 16.42 -11.56
N GLY A 124 9.46 17.48 -11.31
CA GLY A 124 9.46 18.69 -12.13
C GLY A 124 10.12 18.45 -13.49
N SER A 125 9.84 19.31 -14.47
CA SER A 125 10.37 19.22 -15.82
C SER A 125 11.46 20.26 -16.11
N SER A 126 12.32 19.95 -17.07
CA SER A 126 13.32 20.87 -17.62
C SER A 126 13.47 20.61 -19.12
N HIS A 127 14.28 21.41 -19.83
CA HIS A 127 14.51 21.21 -21.26
C HIS A 127 15.94 20.70 -21.52
N PHE A 128 16.93 21.54 -21.21
CA PHE A 128 18.36 21.28 -21.28
C PHE A 128 18.91 20.65 -19.99
N GLY A 129 18.33 21.01 -18.84
CA GLY A 129 18.61 20.36 -17.55
C GLY A 129 17.91 19.01 -17.41
N GLY A 130 18.30 18.25 -16.39
CA GLY A 130 17.66 17.00 -16.00
C GLY A 130 16.29 17.23 -15.36
N GLY A 131 15.31 16.38 -15.67
CA GLY A 131 14.03 16.33 -14.98
C GLY A 131 14.16 15.76 -13.55
N GLY A 132 13.21 16.07 -12.67
CA GLY A 132 13.18 15.52 -11.32
C GLY A 132 12.64 14.09 -11.29
N GLY A 133 13.10 13.27 -10.34
CA GLY A 133 12.59 11.93 -10.11
C GLY A 133 11.22 11.93 -9.45
N GLY A 134 10.39 10.96 -9.79
CA GLY A 134 9.07 10.73 -9.20
C GLY A 134 9.09 10.15 -7.79
N ALA A 135 8.09 10.47 -6.97
CA ALA A 135 7.90 9.82 -5.68
C ALA A 135 7.20 8.46 -5.83
N SER A 136 7.43 7.55 -4.89
CA SER A 136 6.62 6.34 -4.73
C SER A 136 5.80 6.41 -3.45
N ASP A 137 4.49 6.17 -3.51
CA ASP A 137 3.63 6.22 -2.34
C ASP A 137 2.45 5.23 -2.39
N VAL A 138 1.91 4.97 -1.19
CA VAL A 138 0.66 4.21 -1.00
C VAL A 138 -0.35 5.13 -0.34
N ARG A 139 -1.58 5.16 -0.87
CA ARG A 139 -2.61 6.11 -0.47
C ARG A 139 -4.01 5.48 -0.41
N THR A 140 -4.90 6.15 0.31
CA THR A 140 -6.30 5.70 0.55
C THR A 140 -7.31 6.20 -0.47
N GLN A 141 -6.91 7.13 -1.34
CA GLN A 141 -7.76 7.72 -2.37
C GLN A 141 -7.03 7.69 -3.72
N PRO A 142 -7.76 7.57 -4.85
CA PRO A 142 -7.13 7.51 -6.17
C PRO A 142 -6.40 8.81 -6.50
N ARG A 143 -5.45 8.74 -7.44
CA ARG A 143 -4.68 9.88 -7.94
C ARG A 143 -5.52 11.00 -8.55
N THR A 144 -6.71 10.67 -9.05
CA THR A 144 -7.67 11.67 -9.54
C THR A 144 -8.18 12.58 -8.42
N THR A 145 -8.04 12.18 -7.16
CA THR A 145 -8.32 13.03 -6.00
C THR A 145 -7.09 13.90 -5.70
N PRO A 146 -7.20 15.25 -5.80
CA PRO A 146 -6.07 16.14 -5.57
C PRO A 146 -5.52 16.01 -4.15
N LEU A 147 -4.19 16.16 -4.01
CA LEU A 147 -3.55 16.28 -2.72
C LEU A 147 -3.90 17.64 -2.09
N THR A 148 -4.29 17.62 -0.82
CA THR A 148 -4.61 18.80 -0.02
C THR A 148 -3.96 18.69 1.36
N THR A 149 -4.25 19.61 2.27
CA THR A 149 -3.81 19.50 3.68
C THR A 149 -4.35 18.24 4.38
N THR A 150 -5.42 17.62 3.87
CA THR A 150 -5.82 16.26 4.22
C THR A 150 -5.23 15.29 3.19
N ASP A 151 -3.96 14.96 3.36
CA ASP A 151 -3.24 14.07 2.46
C ASP A 151 -3.68 12.61 2.65
N SER A 152 -4.02 11.93 1.56
CA SER A 152 -4.48 10.53 1.59
C SER A 152 -3.32 9.52 1.60
N ARG A 153 -2.08 9.99 1.39
CA ARG A 153 -0.87 9.17 1.35
C ARG A 153 -0.47 8.74 2.75
N LEU A 154 -0.20 7.45 2.89
CA LEU A 154 0.15 6.80 4.15
C LEU A 154 1.67 6.66 4.32
N ILE A 155 2.40 6.60 3.21
CA ILE A 155 3.86 6.49 3.13
C ILE A 155 4.30 7.12 1.81
N VAL A 156 5.38 7.90 1.81
CA VAL A 156 5.94 8.53 0.60
C VAL A 156 7.45 8.42 0.61
N ALA A 157 8.02 7.74 -0.38
CA ALA A 157 9.43 7.75 -0.68
C ALA A 157 9.73 8.77 -1.78
N ALA A 158 10.48 9.81 -1.46
CA ALA A 158 10.75 10.92 -2.36
C ALA A 158 11.68 10.58 -3.52
N GLY A 159 11.53 11.30 -4.62
CA GLY A 159 12.46 11.33 -5.74
C GLY A 159 13.57 12.37 -5.57
N GLY A 160 14.68 12.16 -6.28
CA GLY A 160 15.79 13.10 -6.34
C GLY A 160 15.58 14.22 -7.36
N GLY A 161 16.27 15.35 -7.20
CA GLY A 161 16.26 16.45 -8.16
C GLY A 161 17.10 16.14 -9.41
N GLY A 162 16.79 16.77 -10.53
CA GLY A 162 17.57 16.69 -11.77
C GLY A 162 18.80 17.60 -11.74
N ALA A 163 19.79 17.29 -12.57
CA ALA A 163 21.00 18.11 -12.71
C ALA A 163 20.75 19.38 -13.55
N GLY A 164 21.44 20.46 -13.23
CA GLY A 164 21.51 21.66 -14.06
C GLY A 164 22.49 21.51 -15.22
N GLU A 165 22.30 22.32 -16.26
CA GLU A 165 23.20 22.40 -17.40
C GLU A 165 24.55 23.03 -17.01
N VAL A 166 25.65 22.44 -17.47
CA VAL A 166 27.03 22.98 -17.41
C VAL A 166 27.42 23.30 -18.84
N PHE A 167 27.41 24.60 -19.17
CA PHE A 167 27.70 25.10 -20.51
C PHE A 167 29.20 25.27 -20.75
N SER A 168 29.93 25.77 -19.74
CA SER A 168 31.37 26.04 -19.83
C SER A 168 32.20 24.87 -19.29
N PRO A 169 33.14 24.29 -20.07
CA PRO A 169 33.97 23.17 -19.62
C PRO A 169 34.95 23.56 -18.49
N SER A 170 35.18 24.85 -18.27
CA SER A 170 35.97 25.37 -17.14
C SER A 170 35.18 25.46 -15.82
N CYS A 171 33.87 25.23 -15.84
CA CYS A 171 32.96 25.39 -14.70
C CYS A 171 32.49 24.03 -14.16
N THR A 172 33.44 23.14 -13.88
CA THR A 172 33.20 21.77 -13.41
C THR A 172 32.89 21.71 -11.91
N GLY A 173 32.12 20.70 -11.48
CA GLY A 173 31.98 20.35 -10.05
C GLY A 173 30.74 20.86 -9.32
N GLY A 174 29.78 21.46 -10.02
CA GLY A 174 28.49 21.87 -9.47
C GLY A 174 27.30 21.35 -10.28
N SER A 175 26.14 21.95 -10.08
CA SER A 175 24.90 21.66 -10.83
C SER A 175 24.31 20.25 -10.60
N GLN A 176 24.85 19.43 -9.70
CA GLN A 176 24.26 18.13 -9.38
C GLN A 176 22.86 18.30 -8.78
N GLY A 177 21.96 17.39 -9.13
CA GLY A 177 20.66 17.31 -8.49
C GLY A 177 20.79 16.88 -7.02
N GLY A 178 19.93 17.41 -6.17
CA GLY A 178 19.88 17.04 -4.76
C GLY A 178 19.29 15.64 -4.60
N ASP A 179 19.96 14.79 -3.82
CA ASP A 179 19.35 13.55 -3.32
C ASP A 179 18.01 13.86 -2.62
N ALA A 180 17.12 12.89 -2.50
CA ALA A 180 15.88 13.04 -1.74
C ALA A 180 16.13 13.67 -0.36
N GLY A 181 15.40 14.75 -0.04
CA GLY A 181 15.55 15.54 1.17
C GLY A 181 16.74 16.51 1.19
N GLN A 182 17.49 16.66 0.10
CA GLN A 182 18.65 17.55 0.00
C GLN A 182 18.48 18.61 -1.10
N PRO A 183 19.06 19.82 -0.90
CA PRO A 183 19.07 20.83 -1.95
C PRO A 183 19.94 20.40 -3.13
N GLY A 184 19.66 20.96 -4.31
CA GLY A 184 20.54 20.84 -5.47
C GLY A 184 21.80 21.68 -5.30
N ALA A 185 22.86 21.32 -6.01
CA ALA A 185 24.09 22.09 -6.01
C ALA A 185 23.94 23.37 -6.85
N ASN A 186 24.62 24.44 -6.42
CA ASN A 186 24.75 25.65 -7.22
C ASN A 186 25.52 25.38 -8.52
N GLY A 187 25.20 26.13 -9.56
CA GLY A 187 26.01 26.24 -10.76
C GLY A 187 27.32 26.96 -10.49
N MET A 188 28.41 26.45 -11.05
CA MET A 188 29.74 27.05 -10.91
C MET A 188 29.87 28.35 -11.72
N CYS A 189 30.96 29.08 -11.50
CA CYS A 189 31.26 30.34 -12.19
C CYS A 189 30.16 31.39 -11.98
N THR A 190 29.76 31.60 -10.72
CA THR A 190 28.65 32.52 -10.35
C THR A 190 27.35 32.22 -11.12
N GLY A 191 27.09 30.93 -11.30
CA GLY A 191 25.93 30.40 -11.98
C GLY A 191 24.63 30.47 -11.19
N GLY A 192 23.60 29.82 -11.68
CA GLY A 192 22.30 29.71 -11.01
C GLY A 192 22.40 28.97 -9.68
N GLY A 193 21.64 29.41 -8.69
CA GLY A 193 21.52 28.72 -7.40
C GLY A 193 20.80 27.37 -7.55
N GLY A 194 21.17 26.41 -6.71
CA GLY A 194 20.47 25.14 -6.60
C GLY A 194 19.06 25.32 -6.01
N GLY A 195 18.14 24.47 -6.41
CA GLY A 195 16.80 24.40 -5.82
C GLY A 195 16.86 23.84 -4.39
N GLY A 196 16.03 24.38 -3.50
CA GLY A 196 15.93 23.89 -2.13
C GLY A 196 15.25 22.52 -2.04
N ALA A 197 15.55 21.78 -0.97
CA ALA A 197 14.87 20.51 -0.68
C ALA A 197 13.40 20.74 -0.32
N GLY A 198 12.54 19.78 -0.66
CA GLY A 198 11.23 19.66 -0.02
C GLY A 198 11.39 19.41 1.49
N THR A 199 10.45 19.89 2.29
CA THR A 199 10.42 19.69 3.75
C THR A 199 9.19 18.90 4.17
N ALA A 200 9.04 18.61 5.46
CA ALA A 200 7.84 17.95 5.98
C ALA A 200 6.56 18.80 5.86
N THR A 201 6.67 20.11 5.61
CA THR A 201 5.51 21.04 5.65
C THR A 201 5.39 21.92 4.42
N GLN A 202 6.43 22.04 3.60
CA GLN A 202 6.46 22.95 2.45
C GLN A 202 7.37 22.40 1.35
N GLY A 203 7.07 22.79 0.10
CA GLY A 203 7.95 22.54 -1.02
C GLY A 203 9.24 23.35 -0.96
N GLY A 204 10.26 22.87 -1.64
CA GLY A 204 11.55 23.54 -1.70
C GLY A 204 11.48 24.84 -2.52
N PRO A 205 12.15 25.92 -2.08
CA PRO A 205 12.23 27.14 -2.87
C PRO A 205 12.99 26.89 -4.18
N GLY A 206 12.61 27.59 -5.25
CA GLY A 206 13.37 27.57 -6.50
C GLY A 206 14.73 28.27 -6.35
N GLY A 207 15.72 27.79 -7.09
CA GLY A 207 17.06 28.36 -7.13
C GLY A 207 17.07 29.72 -7.82
N VAL A 208 17.75 30.69 -7.22
CA VAL A 208 17.86 32.06 -7.74
C VAL A 208 18.87 32.11 -8.88
N SER A 209 18.53 32.73 -10.01
CA SER A 209 19.46 32.98 -11.11
C SER A 209 19.74 34.49 -11.26
N PRO A 210 20.99 34.95 -11.04
CA PRO A 210 21.33 36.37 -11.19
C PRO A 210 21.14 36.85 -12.64
N GLY A 211 20.11 37.68 -12.87
CA GLY A 211 19.84 38.29 -14.18
C GLY A 211 19.19 37.35 -15.20
N ASN A 212 18.60 36.23 -14.76
CA ASN A 212 17.88 35.29 -15.62
C ASN A 212 16.70 34.64 -14.86
N THR A 213 16.14 33.55 -15.37
CA THR A 213 14.94 32.91 -14.82
C THR A 213 15.28 32.04 -13.60
N ASN A 214 14.60 32.28 -12.48
CA ASN A 214 14.69 31.42 -11.30
C ASN A 214 14.06 30.06 -11.58
N GLY A 215 14.46 29.04 -10.82
CA GLY A 215 13.69 27.79 -10.76
C GLY A 215 12.33 28.02 -10.12
N SER A 216 11.35 27.18 -10.45
CA SER A 216 10.06 27.19 -9.76
C SER A 216 10.18 26.54 -8.39
N PRO A 217 9.42 26.98 -7.37
CA PRO A 217 9.33 26.25 -6.12
C PRO A 217 8.60 24.91 -6.31
N GLY A 218 8.92 23.94 -5.46
CA GLY A 218 8.10 22.73 -5.30
C GLY A 218 6.82 23.02 -4.53
N THR A 219 5.86 22.11 -4.61
CA THR A 219 4.58 22.15 -3.89
C THR A 219 4.29 20.79 -3.26
N LEU A 220 3.12 20.64 -2.61
CA LEU A 220 2.66 19.34 -2.14
C LEU A 220 2.62 18.36 -3.32
N GLY A 221 3.29 17.21 -3.18
CA GLY A 221 3.34 16.16 -4.20
C GLY A 221 4.23 16.43 -5.41
N THR A 222 4.58 17.68 -5.72
CA THR A 222 5.15 18.05 -7.03
C THR A 222 6.43 18.87 -6.89
N GLY A 223 7.48 18.51 -7.62
CA GLY A 223 8.73 19.25 -7.72
C GLY A 223 8.63 20.42 -8.69
N GLY A 224 9.44 21.45 -8.47
CA GLY A 224 9.45 22.65 -9.31
C GLY A 224 10.22 22.49 -10.62
N ASP A 225 9.75 23.13 -11.68
CA ASP A 225 10.43 23.15 -12.97
C ASP A 225 11.75 23.93 -12.93
N GLY A 226 12.70 23.53 -13.76
CA GLY A 226 14.00 24.18 -13.91
C GLY A 226 13.93 25.56 -14.57
N GLY A 227 14.72 26.53 -14.09
CA GLY A 227 14.76 27.88 -14.63
C GLY A 227 15.17 27.91 -16.11
N ALA A 228 14.35 28.58 -16.93
CA ALA A 228 14.50 28.68 -18.40
C ALA A 228 14.81 27.35 -19.11
N GLY A 229 14.42 26.21 -18.50
CA GLY A 229 14.75 24.88 -18.98
C GLY A 229 16.24 24.48 -18.87
N THR A 230 17.11 25.30 -18.28
CA THR A 230 18.55 24.96 -18.11
C THR A 230 18.86 24.53 -16.67
N GLY A 231 18.10 25.04 -15.70
CA GLY A 231 18.08 24.55 -14.33
C GLY A 231 17.64 23.09 -14.25
N GLY A 232 18.19 22.34 -13.31
CA GLY A 232 17.69 21.01 -12.99
C GLY A 232 16.34 21.10 -12.29
N ALA A 233 15.41 20.20 -12.58
CA ALA A 233 14.08 20.25 -11.98
C ALA A 233 14.02 19.56 -10.62
N GLY A 234 13.09 19.96 -9.76
CA GLY A 234 12.92 19.40 -8.41
C GLY A 234 12.32 17.99 -8.42
N GLY A 235 12.73 17.15 -7.47
CA GLY A 235 12.16 15.81 -7.26
C GLY A 235 10.76 15.86 -6.63
N GLY A 236 9.92 14.89 -6.97
CA GLY A 236 8.61 14.69 -6.32
C GLY A 236 8.77 14.14 -4.90
N GLY A 237 7.74 14.28 -4.06
CA GLY A 237 7.79 13.81 -2.68
C GLY A 237 6.49 14.07 -1.93
N TYR A 238 6.54 13.97 -0.60
CA TYR A 238 5.49 14.48 0.28
C TYR A 238 5.29 15.96 -0.03
N TYR A 239 6.38 16.73 0.01
CA TYR A 239 6.53 17.99 -0.71
C TYR A 239 7.69 17.88 -1.69
N GLY A 240 7.52 18.42 -2.89
CA GLY A 240 8.57 18.39 -3.91
C GLY A 240 9.69 19.39 -3.63
N GLY A 241 10.86 19.11 -4.19
CA GLY A 241 11.98 20.06 -4.18
C GLY A 241 11.78 21.19 -5.19
N GLY A 242 12.52 22.29 -5.02
CA GLY A 242 12.52 23.39 -5.99
C GLY A 242 13.38 23.07 -7.20
N GLY A 243 13.06 23.68 -8.35
CA GLY A 243 13.94 23.67 -9.51
C GLY A 243 15.16 24.56 -9.30
N GLY A 244 16.28 24.27 -9.96
CA GLY A 244 17.48 25.10 -9.97
C GLY A 244 17.32 26.33 -10.87
N GLY A 245 18.10 27.37 -10.58
CA GLY A 245 18.15 28.59 -11.38
C GLY A 245 18.83 28.36 -12.73
N SER A 246 18.48 29.19 -13.72
CA SER A 246 19.07 29.16 -15.07
C SER A 246 20.57 29.49 -15.08
N LEU A 247 21.20 29.23 -16.24
CA LEU A 247 22.54 29.73 -16.59
C LEU A 247 22.67 31.26 -16.36
N ASN A 248 23.89 31.70 -16.03
CA ASN A 248 24.24 33.12 -15.94
C ASN A 248 25.10 33.55 -17.14
N ALA A 249 24.49 34.27 -18.08
CA ALA A 249 25.15 34.78 -19.29
C ALA A 249 25.93 36.09 -19.08
N ASN A 250 25.83 36.70 -17.90
CA ASN A 250 26.41 38.02 -17.61
C ASN A 250 27.83 37.96 -17.03
N VAL A 251 28.43 36.76 -17.03
CA VAL A 251 29.74 36.49 -16.44
C VAL A 251 30.60 35.71 -17.42
N SER A 252 31.92 35.88 -17.31
CA SER A 252 32.91 35.19 -18.15
C SER A 252 33.86 34.39 -17.25
N PRO A 253 33.93 33.05 -17.40
CA PRO A 253 33.15 32.21 -18.32
C PRO A 253 31.65 32.16 -17.95
N PHE A 254 30.79 31.76 -18.91
CA PHE A 254 29.34 31.60 -18.70
C PHE A 254 29.07 30.72 -17.48
N GLY A 255 28.26 31.22 -16.55
CA GLY A 255 27.92 30.54 -15.30
C GLY A 255 26.93 29.40 -15.52
N SER A 256 27.21 28.24 -14.92
CA SER A 256 26.38 27.03 -15.06
C SER A 256 25.02 27.19 -14.38
N ALA A 257 24.05 26.35 -14.73
CA ALA A 257 22.74 26.33 -14.09
C ALA A 257 22.80 25.58 -12.74
N GLY A 258 21.85 25.84 -11.85
CA GLY A 258 21.72 25.11 -10.60
C GLY A 258 21.04 23.76 -10.79
N GLY A 259 21.38 22.78 -9.96
CA GLY A 259 20.63 21.52 -9.85
C GLY A 259 19.31 21.71 -9.09
N GLY A 260 18.33 20.86 -9.35
CA GLY A 260 17.07 20.83 -8.61
C GLY A 260 17.21 20.16 -7.25
N GLY A 261 16.40 20.54 -6.26
CA GLY A 261 16.36 19.89 -4.95
C GLY A 261 15.55 18.59 -4.97
N GLY A 262 15.87 17.64 -4.09
CA GLY A 262 15.08 16.43 -3.87
C GLY A 262 13.80 16.71 -3.08
N GLY A 263 12.78 15.85 -3.28
CA GLY A 263 11.54 15.92 -2.51
C GLY A 263 11.71 15.42 -1.06
N SER A 264 10.74 15.70 -0.19
CA SER A 264 10.68 15.15 1.17
C SER A 264 9.91 13.84 1.24
N SER A 265 10.22 12.99 2.21
CA SER A 265 9.52 11.72 2.42
C SER A 265 8.50 11.81 3.56
N LEU A 266 7.50 10.92 3.54
CA LEU A 266 6.56 10.68 4.63
C LEU A 266 6.81 9.28 5.18
N VAL A 267 7.29 9.21 6.42
CA VAL A 267 7.60 7.95 7.11
C VAL A 267 6.45 7.62 8.07
N PRO A 268 5.82 6.43 7.98
CA PRO A 268 4.82 6.00 8.95
C PRO A 268 5.38 6.03 10.38
N ALA A 269 4.50 6.19 11.38
CA ALA A 269 4.90 6.14 12.77
C ALA A 269 5.61 4.81 13.09
N GLY A 270 6.81 4.87 13.68
CA GLY A 270 7.65 3.68 13.95
C GLY A 270 8.36 3.09 12.70
N GLY A 271 8.21 3.71 11.53
CA GLY A 271 8.91 3.33 10.31
C GLY A 271 10.39 3.74 10.31
N THR A 272 11.08 3.37 9.23
CA THR A 272 12.50 3.65 9.00
C THR A 272 12.72 4.47 7.72
N GLY A 273 13.82 5.22 7.71
CA GLY A 273 14.18 6.13 6.63
C GLY A 273 13.74 7.58 6.89
N PRO A 274 13.82 8.47 5.89
CA PRO A 274 14.28 8.19 4.52
C PRO A 274 15.78 7.87 4.44
N ALA A 275 16.14 6.81 3.72
CA ALA A 275 17.53 6.47 3.39
C ALA A 275 17.76 6.67 1.89
N VAL A 276 18.81 7.40 1.51
CA VAL A 276 19.10 7.66 0.10
C VAL A 276 19.56 6.37 -0.60
N THR A 277 19.02 6.08 -1.79
CA THR A 277 19.33 4.86 -2.54
C THR A 277 19.33 5.08 -4.06
N GLY A 278 20.20 4.34 -4.76
CA GLY A 278 20.22 4.25 -6.22
C GLY A 278 19.39 3.09 -6.78
N ALA A 279 18.66 2.36 -5.93
CA ALA A 279 17.79 1.28 -6.36
C ALA A 279 16.64 1.80 -7.25
N ALA A 280 16.14 0.94 -8.14
CA ALA A 280 14.99 1.26 -8.97
C ALA A 280 13.75 1.56 -8.11
N ALA A 281 12.94 2.52 -8.55
CA ALA A 281 11.70 2.86 -7.89
C ALA A 281 10.74 1.66 -7.88
N GLY A 282 10.07 1.47 -6.75
CA GLY A 282 9.20 0.33 -6.53
C GLY A 282 8.53 0.38 -5.17
N ILE A 283 7.47 -0.41 -5.02
CA ILE A 283 6.77 -0.59 -3.76
C ILE A 283 6.66 -2.09 -3.49
N THR A 284 6.97 -2.49 -2.26
CA THR A 284 6.78 -3.84 -1.76
C THR A 284 5.82 -3.79 -0.59
N ILE A 285 4.75 -4.58 -0.65
CA ILE A 285 3.75 -4.72 0.41
C ILE A 285 3.78 -6.17 0.90
N SER A 286 4.03 -6.39 2.18
CA SER A 286 4.01 -7.72 2.81
C SER A 286 2.97 -7.78 3.90
N TYR A 287 2.33 -8.95 4.04
CA TYR A 287 1.30 -9.18 5.04
C TYR A 287 1.22 -10.65 5.44
N PRO A 288 0.69 -10.97 6.64
CA PRO A 288 0.42 -12.35 7.02
C PRO A 288 -0.58 -12.97 6.05
N THR A 289 -0.22 -14.09 5.43
CA THR A 289 -1.10 -14.85 4.52
C THR A 289 -2.30 -15.35 5.32
N PRO A 290 -3.53 -14.87 5.05
CA PRO A 290 -4.70 -15.40 5.73
C PRO A 290 -4.89 -16.87 5.38
N GLY A 291 -5.33 -17.67 6.35
CA GLY A 291 -5.75 -19.04 6.09
C GLY A 291 -6.90 -19.07 5.08
N LYS A 292 -6.96 -20.12 4.25
CA LYS A 292 -8.04 -20.37 3.29
C LYS A 292 -9.39 -20.45 4.02
N PRO A 293 -10.49 -20.00 3.41
CA PRO A 293 -11.83 -20.10 3.99
C PRO A 293 -12.27 -21.55 4.18
N VAL A 294 -13.19 -21.74 5.13
CA VAL A 294 -13.94 -22.98 5.33
C VAL A 294 -15.43 -22.71 5.30
N THR A 295 -16.21 -23.71 4.91
CA THR A 295 -17.64 -23.83 5.22
C THR A 295 -17.79 -24.80 6.37
N THR A 296 -18.49 -24.40 7.41
CA THR A 296 -18.80 -25.26 8.56
C THR A 296 -20.24 -25.79 8.45
N ARG A 297 -20.62 -26.77 9.28
CA ARG A 297 -22.00 -27.23 9.41
C ARG A 297 -22.17 -27.95 10.75
N LEU A 298 -22.81 -27.26 11.68
CA LEU A 298 -23.17 -27.74 13.00
C LEU A 298 -24.50 -28.50 12.97
N ILE A 299 -24.51 -29.70 13.55
CA ILE A 299 -25.72 -30.49 13.82
C ILE A 299 -25.78 -30.91 15.29
N ALA A 300 -27.00 -31.11 15.80
CA ALA A 300 -27.26 -31.59 17.15
C ALA A 300 -28.31 -32.72 17.09
N ILE A 301 -28.03 -33.87 17.70
CA ILE A 301 -28.89 -35.05 17.62
C ILE A 301 -29.07 -35.67 19.02
N PRO A 302 -30.32 -35.77 19.53
CA PRO A 302 -31.53 -35.12 19.02
C PRO A 302 -31.55 -33.61 19.34
N GLN A 303 -32.27 -32.80 18.54
CA GLN A 303 -32.47 -31.38 18.84
C GLN A 303 -33.52 -31.11 19.92
N GLN A 304 -34.33 -32.11 20.27
CA GLN A 304 -35.25 -32.07 21.40
C GLN A 304 -34.96 -33.24 22.32
N VAL A 305 -34.74 -32.96 23.60
CA VAL A 305 -34.20 -33.93 24.55
C VAL A 305 -34.82 -33.68 25.92
N ARG A 306 -34.90 -34.71 26.78
CA ARG A 306 -35.26 -34.50 28.20
C ARG A 306 -34.03 -34.12 29.00
N LEU A 307 -34.23 -33.38 30.09
CA LEU A 307 -33.18 -32.97 31.01
C LEU A 307 -32.28 -34.17 31.40
N GLY A 308 -30.96 -33.96 31.35
CA GLY A 308 -29.96 -34.98 31.69
C GLY A 308 -29.80 -36.11 30.66
N ARG A 309 -30.50 -36.10 29.53
CA ARG A 309 -30.26 -37.05 28.43
C ARG A 309 -29.16 -36.53 27.49
N PRO A 310 -28.40 -37.43 26.85
CA PRO A 310 -27.29 -37.03 25.99
C PRO A 310 -27.77 -36.38 24.70
N VAL A 311 -27.01 -35.37 24.25
CA VAL A 311 -27.09 -34.80 22.90
C VAL A 311 -25.72 -34.95 22.25
N VAL A 312 -25.69 -35.43 21.02
CA VAL A 312 -24.48 -35.44 20.20
C VAL A 312 -24.43 -34.16 19.40
N LEU A 313 -23.37 -33.38 19.58
CA LEU A 313 -23.01 -32.27 18.73
C LEU A 313 -21.97 -32.77 17.74
N ASP A 314 -22.11 -32.40 16.47
CA ASP A 314 -21.12 -32.69 15.43
C ASP A 314 -21.00 -31.47 14.53
N ASP A 315 -19.77 -31.01 14.31
CA ASP A 315 -19.48 -29.89 13.41
C ASP A 315 -18.59 -30.37 12.26
N LEU A 316 -19.09 -30.22 11.04
CA LEU A 316 -18.39 -30.59 9.81
C LEU A 316 -17.70 -29.36 9.24
N VAL A 317 -16.37 -29.43 9.10
CA VAL A 317 -15.54 -28.36 8.54
C VAL A 317 -15.00 -28.80 7.18
N CYS A 318 -15.37 -28.06 6.14
CA CYS A 318 -14.95 -28.30 4.76
C CYS A 318 -14.22 -27.07 4.20
N PRO A 319 -13.22 -27.24 3.32
CA PRO A 319 -12.64 -26.13 2.58
C PRO A 319 -13.70 -25.41 1.74
N ALA A 320 -13.70 -24.08 1.73
CA ALA A 320 -14.61 -23.32 0.86
C ALA A 320 -13.96 -23.10 -0.51
N GLY A 321 -14.55 -23.69 -1.56
CA GLY A 321 -14.12 -23.52 -2.96
C GLY A 321 -13.41 -24.74 -3.57
N ALA A 322 -13.34 -24.76 -4.90
CA ALA A 322 -12.67 -25.83 -5.64
C ALA A 322 -11.13 -25.70 -5.53
N GLY A 323 -10.42 -26.82 -5.34
CA GLY A 323 -8.95 -26.87 -5.38
C GLY A 323 -8.24 -26.97 -4.02
N ALA A 324 -8.97 -27.05 -2.91
CA ALA A 324 -8.37 -27.43 -1.63
C ALA A 324 -8.26 -28.96 -1.54
N THR A 325 -7.03 -29.47 -1.47
CA THR A 325 -6.73 -30.92 -1.50
C THR A 325 -6.45 -31.51 -0.12
N THR A 326 -6.31 -30.66 0.91
CA THR A 326 -6.00 -31.10 2.27
C THR A 326 -7.19 -30.87 3.19
N PRO A 327 -7.67 -31.89 3.93
CA PRO A 327 -8.73 -31.72 4.91
C PRO A 327 -8.34 -30.73 6.03
N PRO A 328 -9.28 -29.90 6.53
CA PRO A 328 -9.05 -29.06 7.69
C PRO A 328 -8.65 -29.88 8.93
N THR A 329 -7.71 -29.34 9.69
CA THR A 329 -7.22 -29.90 10.96
C THR A 329 -7.43 -28.89 12.08
N GLY A 330 -7.12 -29.25 13.32
CA GLY A 330 -7.34 -28.35 14.47
C GLY A 330 -8.52 -28.81 15.32
N THR A 331 -9.29 -27.86 15.87
CA THR A 331 -10.32 -28.14 16.87
C THR A 331 -11.60 -27.33 16.65
N VAL A 332 -12.72 -27.87 17.14
CA VAL A 332 -13.98 -27.14 17.29
C VAL A 332 -14.31 -27.00 18.76
N THR A 333 -14.62 -25.78 19.21
CA THR A 333 -15.13 -25.51 20.55
C THR A 333 -16.63 -25.29 20.51
N PHE A 334 -17.36 -26.05 21.33
CA PHE A 334 -18.81 -25.94 21.48
C PHE A 334 -19.13 -25.14 22.75
N THR A 335 -19.96 -24.11 22.60
CA THR A 335 -20.37 -23.22 23.69
C THR A 335 -21.88 -23.10 23.70
N ASP A 336 -22.48 -23.31 24.87
CA ASP A 336 -23.86 -22.92 25.13
C ASP A 336 -23.88 -21.44 25.47
N THR A 337 -24.25 -20.60 24.50
CA THR A 337 -24.27 -19.15 24.66
C THR A 337 -25.47 -18.66 25.47
N THR A 338 -26.52 -19.48 25.59
CA THR A 338 -27.66 -19.18 26.48
C THR A 338 -27.25 -19.30 27.95
N ALA A 339 -26.51 -20.36 28.30
CA ALA A 339 -26.01 -20.56 29.64
C ALA A 339 -24.67 -19.84 29.91
N GLY A 340 -23.98 -19.37 28.87
CA GLY A 340 -22.62 -18.82 28.98
C GLY A 340 -21.57 -19.88 29.33
N VAL A 341 -21.82 -21.16 28.99
CA VAL A 341 -20.97 -22.29 29.40
C VAL A 341 -20.32 -22.95 28.18
N THR A 342 -19.00 -23.07 28.21
CA THR A 342 -18.27 -23.90 27.25
C THR A 342 -18.56 -25.37 27.49
N LEU A 343 -19.26 -26.01 26.56
CA LEU A 343 -19.55 -27.44 26.58
C LEU A 343 -18.30 -28.28 26.26
N GLY A 344 -17.34 -27.64 25.57
CA GLY A 344 -15.94 -28.01 25.47
C GLY A 344 -15.43 -28.20 24.04
N THR A 345 -14.16 -28.55 23.92
CA THR A 345 -13.44 -28.62 22.65
C THR A 345 -13.24 -30.07 22.18
N ALA A 346 -13.34 -30.31 20.87
CA ALA A 346 -13.06 -31.58 20.21
C ALA A 346 -12.11 -31.38 19.03
N ARG A 347 -11.25 -32.36 18.76
CA ARG A 347 -10.31 -32.31 17.62
C ARG A 347 -11.01 -32.75 16.35
N LEU A 348 -10.70 -32.11 15.23
CA LEU A 348 -11.14 -32.54 13.91
C LEU A 348 -10.52 -33.89 13.55
N VAL A 349 -11.36 -34.79 13.06
CA VAL A 349 -10.99 -36.12 12.55
C VAL A 349 -11.44 -36.21 11.09
N LEU A 350 -10.65 -36.90 10.26
CA LEU A 350 -10.94 -37.11 8.85
C LEU A 350 -12.36 -37.64 8.64
N ASN A 351 -13.11 -37.00 7.74
CA ASN A 351 -14.43 -37.43 7.30
C ASN A 351 -14.41 -37.72 5.79
N LEU A 352 -15.56 -38.03 5.20
CA LEU A 352 -15.69 -38.28 3.76
C LEU A 352 -15.21 -37.08 2.93
N GLY A 353 -14.32 -37.33 1.96
CA GLY A 353 -13.77 -36.31 1.07
C GLY A 353 -12.72 -35.41 1.74
N ASN A 354 -12.72 -34.12 1.40
CA ASN A 354 -11.76 -33.15 1.93
C ASN A 354 -12.27 -32.42 3.19
N CYS A 355 -13.26 -32.99 3.89
CA CYS A 355 -13.82 -32.42 5.10
C CYS A 355 -13.32 -33.17 6.33
N ALA A 356 -13.38 -32.51 7.48
CA ALA A 356 -13.14 -33.12 8.79
C ALA A 356 -14.28 -32.77 9.73
N ALA A 357 -14.56 -33.65 10.70
CA ALA A 357 -15.63 -33.44 11.67
C ALA A 357 -15.11 -33.52 13.10
N ALA A 358 -15.70 -32.74 13.99
CA ALA A 358 -15.45 -32.78 15.42
C ALA A 358 -16.77 -33.03 16.13
N GLY A 359 -16.86 -34.14 16.85
CA GLY A 359 -18.05 -34.54 17.57
C GLY A 359 -17.87 -34.48 19.09
N ARG A 360 -18.93 -34.18 19.82
CA ARG A 360 -18.96 -34.22 21.29
C ARG A 360 -20.33 -34.60 21.83
N VAL A 361 -20.35 -35.47 22.84
CA VAL A 361 -21.56 -35.77 23.63
C VAL A 361 -21.65 -34.80 24.81
N VAL A 362 -22.82 -34.18 24.98
CA VAL A 362 -23.08 -33.18 26.02
C VAL A 362 -24.35 -33.50 26.80
N PHE A 363 -24.46 -32.95 28.01
CA PHE A 363 -25.61 -33.11 28.89
C PHE A 363 -26.01 -31.75 29.46
N PHE A 364 -27.28 -31.38 29.27
CA PHE A 364 -27.82 -30.11 29.76
C PHE A 364 -28.30 -30.21 31.20
N ARG A 365 -28.09 -29.13 31.98
CA ARG A 365 -28.43 -29.05 33.41
C ARG A 365 -29.66 -28.21 33.71
N THR A 366 -30.17 -27.49 32.71
CA THR A 366 -31.36 -26.65 32.80
C THR A 366 -32.33 -27.01 31.69
N THR A 367 -33.60 -26.73 31.90
CA THR A 367 -34.64 -26.86 30.87
C THR A 367 -34.74 -25.57 30.04
N GLY A 368 -35.37 -25.66 28.88
CA GLY A 368 -35.58 -24.55 27.97
C GLY A 368 -34.73 -24.63 26.69
N PRO A 369 -34.77 -23.57 25.87
CA PRO A 369 -33.94 -23.48 24.67
C PRO A 369 -32.48 -23.18 25.02
N HIS A 370 -31.56 -23.89 24.39
CA HIS A 370 -30.12 -23.70 24.50
C HIS A 370 -29.53 -23.41 23.12
N VAL A 371 -28.92 -22.25 22.94
CA VAL A 371 -28.23 -21.87 21.69
C VAL A 371 -26.78 -22.32 21.77
N ILE A 372 -26.43 -23.29 20.92
CA ILE A 372 -25.10 -23.86 20.83
C ILE A 372 -24.35 -23.22 19.69
N THR A 373 -23.19 -22.66 19.99
CA THR A 373 -22.24 -22.10 19.04
C THR A 373 -21.07 -23.05 18.84
N ALA A 374 -20.70 -23.33 17.59
CA ALA A 374 -19.49 -24.08 17.25
C ALA A 374 -18.45 -23.16 16.59
N VAL A 375 -17.23 -23.19 17.11
CA VAL A 375 -16.11 -22.37 16.62
C VAL A 375 -14.92 -23.27 16.25
N TYR A 376 -14.64 -23.34 14.94
CA TYR A 376 -13.43 -23.92 14.39
C TYR A 376 -12.22 -22.99 14.62
N SER A 377 -11.13 -23.55 15.13
CA SER A 377 -9.91 -22.81 15.47
C SER A 377 -9.11 -22.29 14.27
N GLY A 378 -9.29 -22.87 13.08
CA GLY A 378 -8.32 -22.75 12.00
C GLY A 378 -7.13 -23.70 12.16
N ASP A 379 -6.24 -23.69 11.17
CA ASP A 379 -4.95 -24.37 11.15
C ASP A 379 -3.93 -23.60 10.27
N SER A 380 -2.82 -24.24 9.90
CA SER A 380 -1.78 -23.63 9.06
C SER A 380 -2.22 -23.35 7.61
N VAL A 381 -3.34 -23.92 7.17
CA VAL A 381 -3.89 -23.81 5.82
C VAL A 381 -5.19 -23.02 5.82
N TYR A 382 -6.04 -23.17 6.84
CA TYR A 382 -7.40 -22.68 6.89
C TYR A 382 -7.63 -21.69 8.04
N GLN A 383 -8.43 -20.66 7.79
CA GLN A 383 -8.85 -19.71 8.82
C GLN A 383 -9.97 -20.31 9.68
N GLY A 384 -9.98 -19.96 10.97
CA GLY A 384 -11.10 -20.27 11.86
C GLY A 384 -12.36 -19.48 11.50
N ASN A 385 -13.52 -19.94 11.96
CA ASN A 385 -14.82 -19.31 11.68
C ASN A 385 -15.29 -18.38 12.82
N GLY A 386 -14.44 -18.02 13.79
CA GLY A 386 -14.83 -17.26 14.98
C GLY A 386 -15.42 -15.87 14.73
N GLY A 387 -15.16 -15.26 13.57
CA GLY A 387 -15.80 -13.99 13.17
C GLY A 387 -17.23 -14.13 12.67
N SER A 388 -17.67 -15.35 12.35
CA SER A 388 -19.03 -15.68 11.92
C SER A 388 -19.35 -17.15 12.28
N PRO A 389 -19.43 -17.45 13.60
CA PRO A 389 -19.55 -18.83 14.05
C PRO A 389 -20.98 -19.35 13.83
N GLU A 390 -21.10 -20.67 13.83
CA GLU A 390 -22.38 -21.33 13.57
C GLU A 390 -23.17 -21.56 14.84
N ASN A 391 -24.49 -21.45 14.73
CA ASN A 391 -25.41 -21.61 15.85
C ASN A 391 -26.49 -22.65 15.54
N ILE A 392 -26.83 -23.46 16.53
CA ILE A 392 -27.99 -24.36 16.51
C ILE A 392 -28.73 -24.31 17.84
N THR A 393 -30.05 -24.41 17.83
CA THR A 393 -30.85 -24.47 19.06
C THR A 393 -31.18 -25.92 19.43
N VAL A 394 -30.98 -26.28 20.68
CA VAL A 394 -31.42 -27.53 21.31
C VAL A 394 -32.48 -27.21 22.36
N THR A 395 -33.63 -27.89 22.33
CA THR A 395 -34.70 -27.70 23.32
C THR A 395 -34.64 -28.81 24.37
N VAL A 396 -34.47 -28.43 25.63
CA VAL A 396 -34.41 -29.35 26.77
C VAL A 396 -35.74 -29.31 27.53
N ASN A 397 -36.49 -30.40 27.44
CA ASN A 397 -37.76 -30.59 28.11
C ASN A 397 -37.54 -31.12 29.54
N PRO A 398 -38.50 -30.88 30.47
CA PRO A 398 -38.47 -31.44 31.82
C PRO A 398 -38.31 -32.97 31.87
#